data_AF-A0A956J7S3-F1
#
_entry.id   AF-A0A956J7S3-F1
#
_cell.length_a   1.000
_cell.length_b   1.000
_cell.length_c   1.000
_cell.angle_alpha   90.00
_cell.angle_beta   90.00
_cell.angle_gamma   90.00
#
_symmetry.space_group_name_H-M   'P 1'
#
loop_
_entity.id
_entity.type
_entity.pdbx_description
1 polymer ?
#
loop_
_entity_poly.entity_id
_entity_poly.type
_entity_poly.pdbx_seq_one_letter_code
_entity_poly.pdbx_strand_id
1 'polypeptide(L)'
;MTDRAEQLRDGPERMPLISCSKDLVGDLIQRFAASPPGTVVRCSDQPEQIDRGIVFVLAGWSGPSVRALETFTAELPTLGVPLPLRVVDIDDLPDWLRGLATRFGGWGELVLVESGRVAEIVSLRDADWKARVLQHHNVDALATPQGNR
;
A
#
# COMPACT_ATOMS: atom_id res chain seq x y z
N MET A 1 -29.03 13.89 48.65
CA MET A 1 -27.89 13.01 48.32
C MET A 1 -28.06 12.65 46.85
N THR A 2 -27.41 13.42 45.98
CA THR A 2 -27.60 13.31 44.52
C THR A 2 -26.21 13.05 43.95
N ASP A 3 -25.97 11.79 43.62
CA ASP A 3 -24.73 11.31 43.02
C ASP A 3 -24.72 11.73 41.54
N ARG A 4 -23.78 12.61 41.19
CA ARG A 4 -23.62 13.16 39.84
C ARG A 4 -22.21 12.82 39.37
N ALA A 5 -21.98 11.52 39.18
CA ALA A 5 -20.74 11.00 38.63
C ALA A 5 -20.78 11.02 37.09
N GLU A 6 -19.93 11.86 36.54
CA GLU A 6 -19.12 11.61 35.34
C GLU A 6 -19.80 10.98 34.12
N GLN A 7 -20.46 11.82 33.32
CA GLN A 7 -20.63 11.55 31.89
C GLN A 7 -19.32 11.90 31.17
N LEU A 8 -18.45 10.89 31.09
CA LEU A 8 -17.25 10.87 30.28
C LEU A 8 -17.57 11.15 28.81
N ARG A 9 -16.68 11.93 28.22
CA ARG A 9 -16.71 12.47 26.86
C ARG A 9 -16.69 11.34 25.83
N ASP A 10 -17.70 11.28 24.98
CA ASP A 10 -17.63 10.62 23.68
C ASP A 10 -16.61 11.36 22.80
N GLY A 11 -15.41 10.80 22.69
CA GLY A 11 -14.42 11.16 21.67
C GLY A 11 -14.54 10.20 20.48
N PRO A 12 -14.11 10.62 19.27
CA PRO A 12 -14.31 9.83 18.05
C PRO A 12 -13.62 8.47 18.19
N GLU A 13 -14.36 7.43 17.79
CA GLU A 13 -14.03 6.01 17.84
C GLU A 13 -12.52 5.76 17.62
N ARG A 14 -11.79 5.52 18.72
CA ARG A 14 -10.45 4.96 18.65
C ARG A 14 -10.60 3.57 18.05
N MET A 15 -10.15 3.40 16.80
CA MET A 15 -9.86 2.08 16.25
C MET A 15 -9.08 1.29 17.30
N PRO A 16 -9.41 0.00 17.53
CA PRO A 16 -8.63 -0.81 18.44
C PRO A 16 -7.19 -0.81 17.95
N LEU A 17 -6.27 -0.25 18.74
CA LEU A 17 -4.85 -0.40 18.53
C LEU A 17 -4.60 -1.91 18.46
N ILE A 18 -4.30 -2.41 17.26
CA ILE A 18 -4.02 -3.83 17.06
C ILE A 18 -2.77 -4.11 17.90
N SER A 19 -3.01 -4.78 19.03
CA SER A 19 -2.01 -5.20 19.99
C SER A 19 -0.91 -5.98 19.29
N CYS A 20 0.31 -5.43 19.26
CA CYS A 20 1.62 -6.10 19.23
C CYS A 20 1.68 -7.52 18.63
N SER A 21 1.10 -7.73 17.44
CA SER A 21 1.32 -8.96 16.69
C SER A 21 2.73 -8.89 16.10
N LYS A 22 3.51 -9.97 16.28
CA LYS A 22 4.83 -10.09 15.62
C LYS A 22 4.71 -10.07 14.09
N ASP A 23 3.51 -10.25 13.55
CA ASP A 23 3.20 -10.19 12.13
C ASP A 23 1.98 -9.29 11.86
N LEU A 24 2.04 -8.05 12.35
CA LEU A 24 0.98 -7.05 12.15
C LEU A 24 0.59 -6.90 10.66
N VAL A 25 1.56 -6.92 9.75
CA VAL A 25 1.30 -6.86 8.31
C VAL A 25 0.51 -8.07 7.83
N GLY A 26 0.90 -9.29 8.22
CA GLY A 26 0.15 -10.50 7.88
C GLY A 26 -1.30 -10.44 8.36
N ASP A 27 -1.52 -10.01 9.60
CA ASP A 27 -2.86 -9.84 10.18
C ASP A 27 -3.68 -8.78 9.42
N LEU A 28 -3.06 -7.66 9.06
CA LEU A 28 -3.72 -6.57 8.33
C LEU A 28 -4.08 -6.98 6.90
N ILE A 29 -3.19 -7.67 6.19
CA ILE A 29 -3.48 -8.23 4.87
C ILE A 29 -4.67 -9.18 4.97
N GLN A 30 -4.65 -10.12 5.92
CA GLN A 30 -5.71 -11.12 6.04
C GLN A 30 -7.08 -10.50 6.34
N ARG A 31 -7.11 -9.39 7.08
CA ARG A 31 -8.36 -8.73 7.50
C ARG A 31 -8.89 -7.73 6.49
N PHE A 32 -8.02 -7.02 5.78
CA PHE A 32 -8.41 -5.83 5.01
C PHE A 32 -8.12 -5.93 3.51
N ALA A 33 -7.30 -6.88 3.05
CA ALA A 33 -7.14 -7.06 1.62
C ALA A 33 -8.44 -7.56 0.99
N ALA A 34 -8.95 -6.84 0.00
CA ALA A 34 -10.16 -7.19 -0.74
C ALA A 34 -9.89 -8.12 -1.94
N SER A 35 -8.66 -8.63 -2.09
CA SER A 35 -8.24 -9.54 -3.15
C SER A 35 -8.27 -11.02 -2.71
N PRO A 36 -8.30 -11.99 -3.65
CA PRO A 36 -8.16 -13.40 -3.33
C PRO A 36 -6.87 -13.71 -2.55
N PRO A 37 -6.85 -14.75 -1.68
CA PRO A 37 -5.65 -15.16 -0.96
C PRO A 37 -4.45 -15.39 -1.89
N GLY A 38 -3.26 -14.97 -1.46
CA GLY A 38 -2.02 -15.07 -2.25
C GLY A 38 -1.82 -13.95 -3.28
N THR A 39 -2.83 -13.11 -3.53
CA THR A 39 -2.69 -11.91 -4.38
C THR A 39 -1.85 -10.83 -3.72
N VAL A 40 -1.94 -10.74 -2.40
CA VAL A 40 -1.25 -9.77 -1.56
C VAL A 40 -0.36 -10.54 -0.60
N VAL A 41 0.92 -10.20 -0.57
CA VAL A 41 1.93 -10.90 0.23
C VAL A 41 2.79 -9.91 0.99
N ARG A 42 3.33 -10.34 2.13
CA ARG A 42 4.37 -9.56 2.82
C ARG A 42 5.60 -9.45 1.91
N CYS A 43 6.15 -8.25 1.81
CA CYS A 43 7.38 -8.01 1.07
C CYS A 43 8.57 -8.60 1.85
N SER A 44 9.28 -9.54 1.22
CA SER A 44 10.56 -10.06 1.70
C SER A 44 11.66 -9.95 0.63
N ASP A 45 11.35 -9.29 -0.47
CA ASP A 45 12.18 -9.26 -1.67
C ASP A 45 13.24 -8.15 -1.58
N GLN A 46 14.42 -8.44 -2.12
CA GLN A 46 15.39 -7.44 -2.55
C GLN A 46 14.89 -6.79 -3.84
N PRO A 47 15.24 -5.52 -4.10
CA PRO A 47 14.67 -4.81 -5.21
C PRO A 47 15.07 -5.48 -6.54
N GLU A 48 16.28 -6.05 -6.66
CA GLU A 48 16.75 -6.77 -7.86
C GLU A 48 15.89 -7.99 -8.24
N GLN A 49 15.08 -8.50 -7.31
CA GLN A 49 14.15 -9.60 -7.55
C GLN A 49 12.81 -9.13 -8.14
N ILE A 50 12.60 -7.82 -8.25
CA ILE A 50 11.37 -7.19 -8.74
C ILE A 50 11.66 -6.55 -10.10
N ASP A 51 11.36 -7.30 -11.17
CA ASP A 51 11.52 -6.78 -12.54
C ASP A 51 10.53 -5.67 -12.86
N ARG A 52 9.24 -5.88 -12.57
CA ARG A 52 8.23 -4.81 -12.57
C ARG A 52 7.18 -5.15 -11.51
N GLY A 53 6.89 -4.22 -10.60
CA GLY A 53 5.96 -4.51 -9.52
C GLY A 53 5.62 -3.30 -8.64
N ILE A 54 4.75 -3.56 -7.67
CA ILE A 54 4.27 -2.57 -6.71
C ILE A 54 4.58 -3.08 -5.30
N VAL A 55 5.18 -2.22 -4.48
CA VAL A 55 5.28 -2.41 -3.04
C VAL A 55 4.42 -1.37 -2.35
N PHE A 56 3.39 -1.82 -1.64
CA PHE A 56 2.54 -0.99 -0.79
C PHE A 56 3.22 -0.80 0.57
N VAL A 57 3.46 0.44 0.97
CA VAL A 57 3.94 0.80 2.29
C VAL A 57 2.75 1.04 3.21
N LEU A 58 2.62 0.16 4.19
CA LEU A 58 1.53 0.15 5.16
C LEU A 58 2.01 0.77 6.47
N ALA A 59 1.30 1.79 6.94
CA ALA A 59 1.42 2.26 8.29
C ALA A 59 0.29 1.64 9.12
N GLY A 60 0.57 0.55 9.84
CA GLY A 60 -0.47 -0.20 10.56
C GLY A 60 -1.20 0.60 11.65
N TRP A 61 -0.55 1.64 12.18
CA TRP A 61 -1.13 2.61 13.12
C TRP A 61 -1.98 3.69 12.44
N SER A 62 -1.99 3.77 11.11
CA SER A 62 -2.72 4.77 10.33
C SER A 62 -4.00 4.18 9.75
N GLY A 63 -5.15 4.56 10.31
CA GLY A 63 -6.47 4.21 9.75
C GLY A 63 -6.62 4.55 8.26
N PRO A 64 -6.13 5.72 7.78
CA PRO A 64 -6.07 6.00 6.35
C PRO A 64 -5.24 5.01 5.53
N SER A 65 -4.05 4.61 6.01
CA SER A 65 -3.20 3.63 5.30
C SER A 65 -3.87 2.25 5.21
N VAL A 66 -4.53 1.80 6.28
CA VAL A 66 -5.28 0.54 6.28
C VAL A 66 -6.45 0.58 5.30
N ARG A 67 -7.23 1.67 5.25
CA ARG A 67 -8.30 1.84 4.25
C ARG A 67 -7.76 1.92 2.82
N ALA A 68 -6.58 2.50 2.64
CA ALA A 68 -5.92 2.59 1.35
C ALA A 68 -5.52 1.19 0.85
N LEU A 69 -5.08 0.29 1.73
CA LEU A 69 -4.82 -1.12 1.40
C LEU A 69 -6.08 -1.81 0.87
N GLU A 70 -7.19 -1.69 1.59
CA GLU A 70 -8.49 -2.25 1.18
C GLU A 70 -8.94 -1.69 -0.18
N THR A 71 -8.90 -0.36 -0.34
CA THR A 71 -9.29 0.34 -1.56
C THR A 71 -8.44 -0.11 -2.76
N PHE A 72 -7.12 -0.14 -2.58
CA PHE A 72 -6.21 -0.50 -3.67
C PHE A 72 -6.35 -1.98 -4.06
N THR A 73 -6.48 -2.87 -3.09
CA THR A 73 -6.62 -4.31 -3.33
C THR A 73 -7.97 -4.68 -3.97
N ALA A 74 -9.02 -3.90 -3.73
CA ALA A 74 -10.30 -4.05 -4.44
C ALA A 74 -10.18 -3.70 -5.94
N GLU A 75 -9.24 -2.82 -6.30
CA GLU A 75 -9.03 -2.34 -7.67
C GLU A 75 -7.98 -3.15 -8.44
N LEU A 76 -7.18 -3.99 -7.78
CA LEU A 76 -6.16 -4.82 -8.44
C LEU A 76 -6.68 -5.60 -9.67
N PRO A 77 -7.88 -6.23 -9.63
CA PRO A 77 -8.41 -6.95 -10.79
C PRO A 77 -8.69 -6.07 -12.01
N THR A 78 -9.00 -4.78 -11.80
CA THR A 78 -9.33 -3.85 -12.89
C THR A 78 -8.10 -3.15 -13.44
N LEU A 79 -7.04 -3.01 -12.63
CA LEU A 79 -5.81 -2.33 -13.02
C LEU A 79 -4.88 -3.19 -13.88
N GLY A 80 -5.03 -4.52 -13.85
CA GLY A 80 -4.20 -5.43 -14.67
C GLY A 80 -2.72 -5.40 -14.32
N VAL A 81 -2.36 -5.03 -13.09
CA VAL A 81 -0.97 -4.90 -12.64
C VAL A 81 -0.33 -6.26 -12.32
N PRO A 82 1.01 -6.39 -12.41
CA PRO A 82 1.72 -7.60 -12.02
C PRO A 82 1.47 -7.98 -10.57
N LEU A 83 1.15 -9.25 -10.35
CA LEU A 83 0.95 -9.85 -9.03
C LEU A 83 2.16 -10.73 -8.65
N PRO A 84 2.41 -10.97 -7.35
CA PRO A 84 1.64 -10.47 -6.21
C PRO A 84 1.91 -9.00 -5.87
N LEU A 85 0.92 -8.33 -5.28
CA LEU A 85 1.14 -7.07 -4.57
C LEU A 85 1.96 -7.35 -3.32
N ARG A 86 3.08 -6.66 -3.17
CA ARG A 86 3.93 -6.75 -1.97
C ARG A 86 3.53 -5.69 -0.98
N VAL A 87 3.48 -6.02 0.30
CA VAL A 87 3.15 -5.07 1.38
C VAL A 87 4.25 -5.08 2.42
N VAL A 88 4.70 -3.91 2.83
CA VAL A 88 5.73 -3.73 3.85
C VAL A 88 5.23 -2.80 4.95
N ASP A 89 5.62 -3.06 6.20
CA ASP A 89 5.35 -2.11 7.29
C ASP A 89 6.30 -0.92 7.17
N ILE A 90 5.79 0.29 7.38
CA ILE A 90 6.62 1.50 7.46
C ILE A 90 7.59 1.44 8.65
N ASP A 91 7.24 0.72 9.71
CA ASP A 91 8.09 0.56 10.90
C ASP A 91 9.13 -0.56 10.73
N ASP A 92 9.02 -1.38 9.68
CA ASP A 92 9.90 -2.53 9.36
C ASP A 92 10.38 -2.48 7.90
N LEU A 93 10.80 -1.29 7.43
CA LEU A 93 11.27 -1.11 6.06
C LEU A 93 12.61 -1.83 5.81
N PRO A 94 12.74 -2.55 4.68
CA PRO A 94 14.02 -3.09 4.22
C PRO A 94 14.97 -1.94 3.89
N ASP A 95 16.28 -2.22 3.93
CA ASP A 95 17.33 -1.19 3.80
C ASP A 95 17.20 -0.36 2.51
N TRP A 96 16.78 -0.98 1.41
CA TRP A 96 16.59 -0.31 0.12
C TRP A 96 15.42 0.68 0.09
N LEU A 97 14.44 0.54 0.99
CA LEU A 97 13.34 1.51 1.19
C LEU A 97 13.61 2.49 2.34
N ARG A 98 14.47 2.13 3.29
CA ARG A 98 14.71 2.94 4.49
C ARG A 98 15.22 4.35 4.17
N GLY A 99 16.04 4.48 3.13
CA GLY A 99 16.50 5.79 2.64
C GLY A 99 15.39 6.69 2.08
N LEU A 100 14.21 6.13 1.81
CA LEU A 100 13.02 6.83 1.30
C LEU A 100 11.98 7.09 2.38
N ALA A 101 12.23 6.68 3.63
CA ALA A 101 11.24 6.73 4.72
C ALA A 101 10.62 8.13 4.92
N THR A 102 11.40 9.21 4.74
CA THR A 102 10.92 10.59 4.86
C THR A 102 9.94 11.01 3.77
N ARG A 103 9.75 10.20 2.73
CA ARG A 103 8.80 10.42 1.63
C ARG A 103 7.46 9.73 1.88
N PHE A 104 7.35 8.88 2.91
CA PHE A 104 6.11 8.22 3.26
C PHE A 104 5.35 9.05 4.31
N GLY A 105 4.09 9.38 4.00
CA GLY A 105 3.21 10.14 4.88
C GLY A 105 2.29 9.27 5.72
N GLY A 106 2.31 7.95 5.54
CA GLY A 106 1.43 6.99 6.22
C GLY A 106 0.01 6.98 5.67
N TRP A 107 -0.17 7.23 4.37
CA TRP A 107 -1.48 7.25 3.71
C TRP A 107 -1.73 6.07 2.78
N GLY A 108 -0.82 5.11 2.74
CA GLY A 108 -0.85 4.03 1.76
C GLY A 108 -0.10 4.48 0.52
N GLU A 109 1.22 4.41 0.62
CA GLU A 109 2.14 4.79 -0.45
C GLU A 109 2.46 3.57 -1.30
N LEU A 110 2.42 3.75 -2.62
CA LEU A 110 2.81 2.76 -3.60
C LEU A 110 4.21 3.09 -4.08
N VAL A 111 5.13 2.16 -3.91
CA VAL A 111 6.46 2.21 -4.50
C VAL A 111 6.41 1.39 -5.79
N LEU A 112 6.53 2.09 -6.91
CA LEU A 112 6.59 1.47 -8.23
C LEU A 112 8.04 1.07 -8.49
N VAL A 113 8.25 -0.21 -8.76
CA VAL A 113 9.57 -0.79 -8.98
C VAL A 113 9.69 -1.27 -10.43
N GLU A 114 10.83 -1.00 -11.04
CA GLU A 114 11.18 -1.41 -12.40
C GLU A 114 12.67 -1.73 -12.50
N SER A 115 13.00 -2.87 -13.10
CA SER A 115 14.35 -3.42 -13.25
C SER A 115 15.15 -3.34 -11.96
N GLY A 116 14.50 -3.71 -10.86
CA GLY A 116 15.03 -3.69 -9.51
C GLY A 116 15.40 -2.33 -8.94
N ARG A 117 14.74 -1.26 -9.40
CA ARG A 117 14.91 0.10 -8.87
C ARG A 117 13.57 0.74 -8.59
N VAL A 118 13.55 1.61 -7.60
CA VAL A 118 12.40 2.50 -7.34
C VAL A 118 12.28 3.48 -8.50
N ALA A 119 11.24 3.31 -9.32
CA ALA A 119 10.92 4.22 -10.40
C ALA A 119 10.15 5.45 -9.85
N GLU A 120 9.18 5.20 -8.98
CA GLU A 120 8.27 6.24 -8.50
C GLU A 120 7.68 5.90 -7.12
N ILE A 121 7.29 6.94 -6.38
CA ILE A 121 6.45 6.81 -5.17
C ILE A 121 5.16 7.58 -5.44
N VAL A 122 4.03 6.91 -5.27
CA VAL A 122 2.68 7.44 -5.50
C VAL A 122 1.92 7.35 -4.19
N SER A 123 1.22 8.41 -3.80
CA SER A 123 0.31 8.36 -2.64
C SER A 123 -1.10 8.03 -3.13
N LEU A 124 -1.79 7.11 -2.45
CA LEU A 124 -3.20 6.81 -2.79
C LEU A 124 -4.18 7.96 -2.52
N ARG A 125 -3.72 9.05 -1.88
CA ARG A 125 -4.49 10.29 -1.79
C ARG A 125 -4.44 11.12 -3.07
N ASP A 126 -3.44 10.89 -3.91
CA ASP A 126 -3.21 11.69 -5.10
C ASP A 126 -4.34 11.36 -6.08
N ALA A 127 -5.09 12.36 -6.55
CA ALA A 127 -6.29 12.12 -7.36
C ALA A 127 -6.00 11.34 -8.66
N ASP A 128 -4.75 11.38 -9.13
CA ASP A 128 -4.26 10.75 -10.35
C ASP A 128 -3.50 9.43 -10.12
N TRP A 129 -3.50 8.88 -8.90
CA TRP A 129 -2.72 7.68 -8.57
C TRP A 129 -2.99 6.51 -9.53
N LYS A 130 -4.26 6.31 -9.95
CA LYS A 130 -4.64 5.24 -10.89
C LYS A 130 -3.95 5.41 -12.24
N ALA A 131 -3.92 6.64 -12.75
CA ALA A 131 -3.30 6.95 -14.03
C ALA A 131 -1.78 6.69 -13.97
N ARG A 132 -1.12 7.05 -12.87
CA ARG A 132 0.32 6.82 -12.66
C ARG A 132 0.65 5.33 -12.59
N VAL A 133 -0.13 4.54 -11.82
CA VAL A 133 0.01 3.08 -11.76
C VAL A 133 -0.19 2.45 -13.14
N LEU A 134 -1.24 2.83 -13.87
CA LEU A 134 -1.50 2.32 -15.21
C LEU A 134 -0.41 2.71 -16.20
N GLN A 135 0.09 3.96 -16.15
CA GLN A 135 1.19 4.41 -17.01
C GLN A 135 2.47 3.60 -16.76
N HIS A 136 2.78 3.30 -15.49
CA HIS A 136 3.93 2.48 -15.13
C HIS A 136 3.80 1.03 -15.62
N HIS A 137 2.59 0.47 -15.68
CA HIS A 137 2.40 -0.95 -16.01
C HIS A 137 1.93 -1.21 -17.46
N ASN A 138 1.38 -0.22 -18.15
CA ASN A 138 0.86 -0.35 -19.52
C ASN A 138 1.77 0.30 -20.58
N VAL A 139 3.09 0.28 -20.39
CA VAL A 139 4.04 0.88 -21.36
C VAL A 139 3.89 0.28 -22.77
N ASP A 140 3.35 -0.94 -22.90
CA ASP A 140 3.04 -1.56 -24.19
C ASP A 140 1.73 -1.07 -24.86
N ALA A 141 0.81 -0.42 -24.13
CA ALA A 141 -0.42 0.13 -24.71
C ALA A 141 -0.23 1.52 -25.34
N LEU A 142 0.82 2.23 -24.96
CA LEU A 142 1.18 3.56 -25.49
C LEU A 142 2.30 3.49 -26.54
N ALA A 143 2.98 2.35 -26.68
CA ALA A 143 3.96 2.10 -27.71
C ALA A 143 3.31 1.58 -29.01
N THR A 144 2.49 2.42 -29.66
CA THR A 144 2.29 2.29 -31.12
C THR A 144 2.92 3.48 -31.84
N PRO A 145 4.24 3.47 -32.10
CA PRO A 145 4.79 4.16 -33.25
C PRO A 145 4.98 3.14 -34.37
N GLN A 146 3.94 2.96 -35.19
CA GLN A 146 4.14 2.56 -36.57
C GLN A 146 3.31 3.45 -37.49
N GLY A 147 3.85 4.64 -37.74
CA GLY A 147 3.86 5.09 -39.12
C GLY A 147 4.82 4.19 -39.90
N ASN A 148 4.33 3.50 -40.93
CA ASN A 148 4.98 3.50 -42.24
C ASN A 148 4.14 2.76 -43.29
N ARG A 149 3.81 3.53 -44.32
CA ARG A 149 3.29 3.20 -45.67
C ARG A 149 1.80 2.94 -45.83
#